data_AF-A0A929H537-F1
#
_entry.id   AF-A0A929H537-F1
#
_cell.length_a   1.000
_cell.length_b   1.000
_cell.length_c   1.000
_cell.angle_alpha   90.00
_cell.angle_beta   90.00
_cell.angle_gamma   90.00
#
_symmetry.space_group_name_H-M   'P 1'
#
loop_
_entity.id
_entity.type
_entity.pdbx_description
1 polymer ?
#
loop_
_entity_poly.entity_id
_entity_poly.type
_entity_poly.pdbx_seq_one_letter_code
_entity_poly.pdbx_strand_id
1 'polypeptide(L)'
;MYKNKLVFIITVLWISIIQLTNAQVKLKYAQNKSLTYAETIEAYQLLDKQFKQARLFDMGPTDIGKPLSLFIISNDEDFDPVSIKKKGKVIVLINNGIHPGESCG
;
A
#
# COMPACT_ATOMS: atom_id res chain seq x y z
N MET A 1 -11.11 32.11 -35.42
CA MET A 1 -11.86 31.42 -34.34
C MET A 1 -11.43 29.96 -34.10
N TYR A 2 -11.09 29.18 -35.13
CA TYR A 2 -10.70 27.77 -34.97
C TYR A 2 -9.30 27.51 -34.37
N LYS A 3 -8.32 28.39 -34.66
CA LYS A 3 -6.94 28.23 -34.14
C LYS A 3 -6.87 28.25 -32.61
N ASN A 4 -7.63 29.13 -31.95
CA ASN A 4 -7.61 29.26 -30.50
C ASN A 4 -8.27 28.06 -29.80
N LYS A 5 -9.31 27.47 -30.42
CA LYS A 5 -9.93 26.22 -29.94
C LYS A 5 -8.98 25.03 -30.06
N LEU A 6 -8.23 24.94 -31.16
CA LEU A 6 -7.26 23.87 -31.38
C LEU A 6 -6.11 23.95 -30.38
N VAL A 7 -5.56 25.14 -30.15
CA VAL A 7 -4.50 25.36 -29.14
C VAL A 7 -5.00 24.97 -27.75
N PHE A 8 -6.21 25.39 -27.36
CA PHE A 8 -6.79 25.04 -26.07
C PHE A 8 -6.96 23.52 -25.88
N ILE A 9 -7.45 22.80 -26.90
CA ILE A 9 -7.61 21.33 -26.87
C ILE A 9 -6.25 20.65 -26.71
N ILE A 10 -5.23 21.11 -27.45
CA ILE A 10 -3.87 20.58 -27.35
C ILE A 10 -3.30 20.82 -25.94
N THR A 11 -3.51 22.01 -25.35
CA THR A 11 -3.04 22.32 -24.00
C THR A 11 -3.72 21.44 -22.95
N VAL A 12 -5.04 21.20 -23.06
CA VAL A 12 -5.76 20.32 -22.14
C VAL A 12 -5.29 18.86 -22.28
N LEU A 13 -5.09 18.37 -23.51
CA LEU A 13 -4.53 17.04 -23.76
C LEU A 13 -3.13 16.89 -23.16
N TRP A 14 -2.27 17.90 -23.30
CA TRP A 14 -0.92 17.90 -22.71
C TRP A 14 -0.94 17.87 -21.18
N ILE A 15 -1.82 18.64 -20.53
CA ILE A 15 -1.97 18.63 -19.07
C ILE A 15 -2.43 17.25 -18.58
N SER A 16 -3.38 16.61 -19.27
CA SER A 16 -3.86 15.26 -18.94
C SER A 16 -2.78 14.19 -19.08
N ILE A 17 -1.89 14.32 -20.08
CA ILE A 17 -0.75 13.39 -20.26
C ILE A 17 0.27 13.54 -19.13
N ILE A 18 0.54 14.77 -18.64
CA ILE A 18 1.46 15.03 -17.51
C ILE A 18 0.92 14.44 -16.20
N GLN A 19 -0.39 14.38 -16.00
CA GLN A 19 -0.96 13.74 -14.81
C GLN A 19 -0.83 12.21 -14.85
N LEU A 20 -0.88 11.59 -16.04
CA LEU A 20 -0.69 10.14 -16.19
C LEU A 20 0.71 9.67 -15.82
N THR A 21 1.76 10.45 -16.09
CA THR A 21 3.16 10.06 -15.80
C THR A 21 3.53 10.12 -14.33
N ASN A 22 2.83 10.96 -13.53
CA ASN A 22 3.02 11.04 -12.07
C ASN A 22 2.22 9.98 -11.30
N ALA A 23 1.36 9.20 -11.97
CA ALA A 23 0.56 8.15 -11.33
C ALA A 23 1.31 6.83 -11.14
N GLN A 24 2.53 6.68 -11.69
CA GLN A 24 3.31 5.45 -11.50
C GLN A 24 3.96 5.42 -10.12
N VAL A 25 3.62 4.39 -9.34
CA VAL A 25 4.26 4.13 -8.04
C VAL A 25 5.76 3.91 -8.27
N LYS A 26 6.60 4.76 -7.67
CA LYS A 26 8.05 4.59 -7.73
C LYS A 26 8.48 3.46 -6.80
N LEU A 27 8.79 2.31 -7.39
CA LEU A 27 9.21 1.11 -6.68
C LEU A 27 10.66 1.26 -6.21
N LYS A 28 10.87 1.67 -4.94
CA LYS A 28 12.23 1.86 -4.39
C LYS A 28 13.10 0.60 -4.46
N TYR A 29 12.49 -0.57 -4.31
CA TYR A 29 13.20 -1.85 -4.39
C TYR A 29 13.85 -2.05 -5.77
N ALA A 30 13.28 -1.50 -6.85
CA ALA A 30 13.88 -1.55 -8.18
C ALA A 30 15.20 -0.76 -8.29
N GLN A 31 15.52 0.04 -7.29
CA GLN A 31 16.77 0.80 -7.17
C GLN A 31 17.66 0.27 -6.04
N ASN A 32 17.44 -0.98 -5.59
CA ASN A 32 18.12 -1.59 -4.44
C ASN A 32 17.99 -0.74 -3.15
N LYS A 33 16.82 -0.13 -2.94
CA LYS A 33 16.50 0.64 -1.74
C LYS A 33 15.28 0.06 -1.04
N SER A 34 15.43 -0.23 0.25
CA SER A 34 14.31 -0.56 1.13
C SER A 34 13.55 0.70 1.58
N LEU A 35 12.29 0.52 1.96
CA LEU A 35 11.52 1.55 2.65
C LEU A 35 12.05 1.73 4.07
N THR A 36 12.01 2.96 4.59
CA THR A 36 12.18 3.19 6.03
C THR A 36 10.93 2.68 6.77
N TYR A 37 11.02 2.51 8.10
CA TYR A 37 9.84 2.14 8.90
C TYR A 37 8.62 3.04 8.64
N ALA A 38 8.81 4.37 8.61
CA ALA A 38 7.71 5.31 8.39
C ALA A 38 7.09 5.13 6.99
N GLU A 39 7.93 4.95 5.96
CA GLU A 39 7.47 4.72 4.59
C GLU A 39 6.75 3.38 4.44
N THR A 40 7.20 2.34 5.14
CA THR A 40 6.52 1.04 5.18
C THR A 40 5.13 1.17 5.80
N ILE A 41 5.00 1.84 6.94
CA ILE A 41 3.70 2.08 7.59
C ILE A 41 2.78 2.91 6.69
N GLU A 42 3.28 3.98 6.07
CA GLU A 42 2.50 4.80 5.14
C GLU A 42 2.01 3.99 3.94
N ALA A 43 2.84 3.10 3.39
CA ALA A 43 2.44 2.22 2.29
C ALA A 43 1.27 1.30 2.69
N TYR A 44 1.30 0.69 3.89
CA TYR A 44 0.21 -0.14 4.37
C TYR A 44 -1.07 0.66 4.68
N GLN A 45 -0.94 1.88 5.23
CA GLN A 45 -2.07 2.77 5.46
C GLN A 45 -2.75 3.19 4.14
N LEU A 46 -1.97 3.44 3.09
CA LEU A 46 -2.50 3.72 1.76
C LEU A 46 -3.31 2.53 1.21
N LEU A 47 -2.79 1.31 1.36
CA LEU A 47 -3.47 0.09 0.92
C LEU A 47 -4.78 -0.16 1.69
N ASP A 48 -4.77 -0.02 3.01
CA ASP A 48 -5.96 -0.09 3.87
C ASP A 48 -7.04 0.92 3.43
N LYS A 49 -6.62 2.17 3.17
CA LYS A 49 -7.53 3.22 2.69
C LYS A 49 -8.10 2.94 1.30
N GLN A 50 -7.32 2.32 0.42
CA GLN A 50 -7.68 2.15 -0.99
C GLN A 50 -8.50 0.87 -1.26
N PHE A 51 -8.30 -0.19 -0.48
CA PHE A 51 -8.90 -1.50 -0.74
C PHE A 51 -9.67 -2.00 0.46
N LYS A 52 -10.97 -2.26 0.30
CA LYS A 52 -11.82 -2.80 1.38
C LYS A 52 -11.39 -4.20 1.83
N GLN A 53 -10.72 -4.93 0.95
CA GLN A 53 -10.16 -6.26 1.19
C GLN A 53 -8.87 -6.22 2.02
N ALA A 54 -8.30 -5.04 2.25
CA ALA A 54 -7.09 -4.85 3.03
C ALA A 54 -7.43 -4.13 4.33
N ARG A 55 -6.76 -4.49 5.43
CA ARG A 55 -6.89 -3.74 6.68
C ARG A 55 -5.59 -3.78 7.49
N LEU A 56 -5.20 -2.62 8.02
CA LEU A 56 -4.08 -2.49 8.93
C LEU A 56 -4.61 -2.40 10.38
N PHE A 57 -4.13 -3.29 11.22
CA PHE A 57 -4.45 -3.35 12.64
C PHE A 57 -3.23 -2.95 13.48
N ASP A 58 -3.49 -2.26 14.59
CA ASP A 58 -2.54 -2.06 15.67
C ASP A 58 -2.75 -3.15 16.73
N MET A 59 -1.71 -3.95 16.98
CA MET A 59 -1.73 -5.07 17.94
C MET A 59 -1.14 -4.66 19.29
N GLY A 60 -0.88 -3.37 19.52
CA GLY A 60 -0.31 -2.83 20.76
C GLY A 60 1.14 -2.38 20.61
N PRO A 61 1.73 -1.81 21.67
CA PRO A 61 3.08 -1.26 21.62
C PRO A 61 4.17 -2.36 21.61
N THR A 62 5.25 -2.09 20.89
CA THR A 62 6.54 -2.78 20.96
C THR A 62 7.38 -2.23 22.12
N ASP A 63 8.53 -2.86 22.40
CA ASP A 63 9.46 -2.43 23.47
C ASP A 63 9.97 -0.98 23.33
N ILE A 64 9.94 -0.42 22.12
CA ILE A 64 10.32 0.98 21.85
C ILE A 64 9.10 1.91 21.72
N GLY A 65 7.91 1.46 22.12
CA GLY A 65 6.67 2.24 22.11
C GLY A 65 6.02 2.45 20.75
N LYS A 66 6.55 1.82 19.68
CA LYS A 66 5.93 1.85 18.34
C LYS A 66 4.84 0.78 18.22
N PRO A 67 3.78 0.99 17.41
CA PRO A 67 2.74 -0.02 17.24
C PRO A 67 3.26 -1.27 16.52
N LEU A 68 2.83 -2.43 17.01
CA LEU A 68 3.02 -3.73 16.35
C LEU A 68 1.92 -3.87 15.30
N SER A 69 2.27 -3.68 14.04
CA SER A 69 1.31 -3.67 12.95
C SER A 69 0.99 -5.08 12.43
N LEU A 70 -0.30 -5.35 12.21
CA LEU A 70 -0.79 -6.55 11.52
C LEU A 70 -1.59 -6.12 10.29
N PHE A 71 -1.16 -6.55 9.10
CA PHE A 71 -1.86 -6.26 7.85
C PHE A 71 -2.54 -7.53 7.32
N ILE A 72 -3.85 -7.48 7.08
CA ILE A 72 -4.63 -8.62 6.61
C ILE A 72 -5.22 -8.30 5.24
N ILE A 73 -5.11 -9.25 4.31
CA ILE A 73 -5.79 -9.21 3.01
C ILE A 73 -6.81 -10.35 2.97
N SER A 74 -8.08 -10.03 2.71
CA SER A 74 -9.19 -10.98 2.66
C SER A 74 -10.19 -10.60 1.57
N ASN A 75 -10.40 -11.49 0.60
CA ASN A 75 -11.24 -11.22 -0.57
C ASN A 75 -12.72 -10.95 -0.23
N ASP A 76 -13.24 -11.54 0.86
CA ASP A 76 -14.62 -11.35 1.32
C ASP A 76 -14.73 -10.35 2.48
N GLU A 77 -13.69 -9.53 2.70
CA GLU A 77 -13.65 -8.47 3.72
C GLU A 77 -13.86 -8.99 5.16
N ASP A 78 -13.70 -10.30 5.36
CA ASP A 78 -13.72 -10.93 6.68
C ASP A 78 -12.29 -10.99 7.24
N PHE A 79 -12.07 -10.34 8.38
CA PHE A 79 -10.78 -10.23 9.03
C PHE A 79 -10.71 -10.99 10.36
N ASP A 80 -11.77 -11.72 10.74
CA ASP A 80 -11.77 -12.53 11.95
C ASP A 80 -11.20 -13.94 11.66
N PRO A 81 -10.04 -14.32 12.24
CA PRO A 81 -9.45 -15.63 12.00
C PRO A 81 -10.35 -16.80 12.45
N VAL A 82 -11.25 -16.60 13.42
CA VAL A 82 -12.19 -17.65 13.85
C VAL A 82 -13.25 -17.87 12.78
N SER A 83 -13.86 -16.80 12.26
CA SER A 83 -14.79 -16.86 11.13
C SER A 83 -14.13 -17.45 9.87
N ILE A 84 -12.92 -17.00 9.51
CA ILE A 84 -12.17 -17.48 8.35
C ILE A 84 -11.91 -19.00 8.42
N LYS A 85 -11.49 -19.51 9.60
CA LYS A 85 -11.30 -20.95 9.83
C LYS A 85 -12.61 -21.73 9.67
N LYS A 86 -13.72 -21.22 10.20
CA LYS A 86 -15.05 -21.85 10.04
C LYS A 86 -15.50 -21.93 8.58
N LYS A 87 -15.10 -20.97 7.75
CA LYS A 87 -15.33 -20.96 6.29
C LYS A 87 -14.42 -21.95 5.54
N GLY A 88 -13.54 -22.69 6.23
CA GLY A 88 -12.62 -23.64 5.61
C GLY A 88 -11.49 -23.00 4.79
N LYS A 89 -11.23 -21.70 4.99
CA LYS A 89 -10.15 -20.99 4.28
C LYS A 89 -8.80 -21.26 4.94
N VAL A 90 -7.76 -21.37 4.11
CA VAL A 90 -6.37 -21.43 4.56
C VAL A 90 -5.91 -20.03 4.97
N ILE A 91 -5.27 -19.93 6.13
CA ILE A 91 -4.64 -18.69 6.62
C ILE A 91 -3.14 -18.85 6.44
N VAL A 92 -2.52 -17.92 5.72
CA VAL A 92 -1.07 -17.82 5.57
C VAL A 92 -0.58 -16.65 6.39
N LEU A 93 0.30 -16.91 7.35
CA LEU A 93 0.96 -15.87 8.14
C LEU A 93 2.34 -15.62 7.54
N ILE A 94 2.61 -14.35 7.21
CA ILE A 94 3.94 -13.88 6.84
C ILE A 94 4.42 -12.98 7.98
N ASN A 95 5.50 -13.39 8.64
CA ASN A 95 6.15 -12.60 9.68
C ASN A 95 7.44 -12.01 9.09
N ASN A 96 7.62 -10.69 9.21
CA ASN A 96 8.72 -9.94 8.63
C ASN A 96 9.35 -9.02 9.69
N GLY A 97 10.64 -8.70 9.55
CA GLY A 97 11.29 -7.61 10.27
C GLY A 97 11.71 -8.00 11.69
N ILE A 98 11.95 -9.29 11.92
CA ILE A 98 12.27 -9.82 13.25
C ILE A 98 13.72 -9.56 13.70
N HIS A 99 14.63 -9.25 12.77
CA HIS A 99 16.01 -8.88 13.07
C HIS A 99 16.37 -7.49 12.50
N PRO A 100 16.92 -6.58 13.31
CA PRO A 100 17.48 -5.33 12.81
C PRO A 100 18.64 -5.59 11.83
N GLY A 101 18.63 -4.91 10.68
CA GLY A 101 19.67 -5.03 9.65
C GLY A 101 19.33 -5.97 8.49
N GLU A 102 18.30 -6.80 8.62
CA GLU A 102 17.82 -7.70 7.55
C GLU A 102 16.71 -7.01 6.73
N SER A 103 17.05 -5.95 6.02
CA SER A 103 16.05 -5.11 5.30
C SER A 103 15.37 -5.81 4.10
N CYS A 104 15.72 -7.06 3.80
CA CYS A 104 15.11 -7.90 2.77
C CYS A 104 14.22 -9.03 3.33
N GLY A 105 14.09 -9.12 4.66
CA GLY A 105 13.27 -10.14 5.34
C GLY A 105 11.78 -9.99 5.07
#